data_AF-A0A8J7CRM2-F1
#
_entry.id   AF-A0A8J7CRM2-F1
#
_cell.length_a   1.000
_cell.length_b   1.000
_cell.length_c   1.000
_cell.angle_alpha   90.00
_cell.angle_beta   90.00
_cell.angle_gamma   90.00
#
_symmetry.space_group_name_H-M   'P 1'
#
loop_
_entity.id
_entity.type
_entity.pdbx_description
1 polymer ?
#
loop_
_entity_poly.entity_id
_entity_poly.type
_entity_poly.pdbx_seq_one_letter_code
_entity_poly.pdbx_strand_id
1 'polypeptide(L)'
;MKKFFYNRTLLIAIGVGLFAALIIAGQRYFVESENMQVDMAVDFQNAVDLAEREGLELDDVLRQLKDAGITSLAVYDTTLERLNRAGKVFSLSGSEILGNYQSGTLNNDLWRQTIEFDLIAPNRVYLIAGDLNSYYDTKEALLQRLGTERVKVFAVGGIEVIEVKAQFGDLMKMPLGLPRDEMNKARAAGFMILARPMNFRKCTAENVQFVFDRLAPYPVSEIVFDGPEVLGASNFLD
;
A
#
# COMPACT_ATOMS: atom_id res chain seq x y z
N MET A 1 19.58 -41.74 -53.44
CA MET A 1 18.56 -40.90 -52.77
C MET A 1 18.23 -41.53 -51.41
N LYS A 2 18.58 -40.90 -50.29
CA LYS A 2 18.24 -41.42 -48.95
C LYS A 2 16.74 -41.25 -48.72
N LYS A 3 16.00 -42.35 -48.57
CA LYS A 3 14.58 -42.33 -48.17
C LYS A 3 14.52 -42.06 -46.66
N PHE A 4 14.11 -40.85 -46.28
CA PHE A 4 13.80 -40.53 -44.88
C PHE A 4 12.51 -41.25 -44.50
N PHE A 5 12.59 -42.25 -43.62
CA PHE A 5 11.42 -42.82 -42.97
C PHE A 5 11.00 -41.87 -41.86
N TYR A 6 9.93 -41.11 -42.09
CA TYR A 6 9.35 -40.24 -41.07
C TYR A 6 8.84 -41.08 -39.91
N ASN A 7 9.45 -40.91 -38.74
CA ASN A 7 9.01 -41.59 -37.53
C ASN A 7 7.69 -40.93 -37.06
N ARG A 8 6.57 -41.63 -37.23
CA ARG A 8 5.22 -41.12 -36.96
C ARG A 8 5.06 -40.58 -35.54
N THR A 9 5.74 -41.18 -34.55
CA THR A 9 5.74 -40.70 -33.17
C THR A 9 6.42 -39.34 -33.01
N LEU A 10 7.52 -39.09 -33.71
CA LEU A 10 8.18 -37.78 -33.69
C LEU A 10 7.30 -36.70 -34.31
N LEU A 11 6.58 -37.02 -35.39
CA LEU A 11 5.65 -36.07 -36.02
C LEU A 11 4.47 -35.71 -35.10
N ILE A 12 3.93 -36.68 -34.35
CA ILE A 12 2.87 -36.42 -33.37
C ILE A 12 3.39 -35.54 -32.24
N ALA A 13 4.58 -35.84 -31.70
CA ALA A 13 5.19 -35.02 -30.65
C ALA A 13 5.42 -33.56 -31.12
N ILE A 14 5.91 -33.37 -32.35
CA ILE A 14 6.09 -32.04 -32.95
C ILE A 14 4.74 -31.34 -33.13
N GLY A 15 3.70 -32.06 -33.59
CA GLY A 15 2.36 -31.49 -33.78
C GLY A 15 1.72 -31.02 -32.47
N VAL A 16 1.86 -31.80 -31.39
CA VAL A 16 1.37 -31.42 -30.06
C VAL A 16 2.12 -30.19 -29.54
N GLY A 17 3.45 -30.16 -29.69
CA GLY A 17 4.27 -29.00 -29.32
C GLY A 17 3.89 -27.73 -30.08
N LEU A 18 3.66 -27.84 -31.40
CA LEU A 18 3.21 -26.73 -32.23
C LEU A 18 1.83 -26.21 -31.80
N PHE A 19 0.89 -27.13 -31.51
CA PHE A 19 -0.45 -26.75 -31.07
C PHE A 19 -0.44 -26.03 -29.71
N ALA A 20 0.33 -26.55 -28.75
CA ALA A 20 0.53 -25.88 -27.46
C ALA A 20 1.17 -24.48 -27.63
N ALA A 21 2.18 -24.35 -28.49
CA ALA A 21 2.83 -23.07 -28.77
C ALA A 21 1.88 -22.05 -29.42
N LEU A 22 1.01 -22.49 -30.35
CA LEU A 22 0.02 -21.62 -31.00
C LEU A 22 -1.03 -21.11 -30.02
N ILE A 23 -1.48 -21.93 -29.06
CA ILE A 23 -2.40 -21.49 -28.00
C ILE A 23 -1.77 -20.38 -27.18
N ILE A 24 -0.53 -20.57 -26.71
CA ILE A 24 0.20 -19.57 -25.91
C ILE A 24 0.43 -18.28 -26.73
N ALA A 25 0.83 -18.41 -27.99
CA ALA A 25 1.06 -17.27 -28.87
C ALA A 25 -0.23 -16.49 -29.17
N GLY A 26 -1.36 -17.18 -29.35
CA GLY A 26 -2.67 -16.55 -29.55
C GLY A 26 -3.15 -15.80 -28.31
N GLN A 27 -3.02 -16.40 -27.13
CA GLN A 27 -3.32 -15.73 -25.85
C GLN A 27 -2.46 -14.47 -25.67
N ARG A 28 -1.17 -14.59 -25.96
CA ARG A 28 -0.23 -13.48 -25.85
C ARG A 28 -0.54 -12.34 -26.82
N TYR A 29 -0.87 -12.66 -28.07
CA TYR A 29 -1.23 -11.66 -29.07
C TYR A 29 -2.48 -10.85 -28.65
N PHE A 30 -3.49 -11.51 -28.07
CA PHE A 30 -4.68 -10.83 -27.58
C PHE A 30 -4.35 -9.84 -26.45
N VAL A 31 -3.56 -10.28 -25.47
CA VAL A 31 -3.12 -9.42 -24.34
C VAL A 31 -2.24 -8.27 -24.81
N GLU A 32 -1.29 -8.51 -25.71
CA GLU A 32 -0.39 -7.48 -26.23
C GLU A 32 -1.13 -6.46 -27.10
N SER A 33 -2.14 -6.88 -27.88
CA SER A 33 -2.94 -5.98 -28.71
C SER A 33 -3.78 -5.01 -27.89
N GLU A 34 -4.24 -5.41 -26.69
CA GLU A 34 -4.96 -4.52 -25.77
C GLU A 34 -4.01 -3.55 -25.04
N ASN A 35 -2.75 -3.92 -24.85
CA ASN A 35 -1.73 -3.14 -24.13
C ASN A 35 -0.82 -2.26 -25.00
N MET A 36 -1.18 -1.97 -26.26
CA MET A 36 -0.40 -1.05 -27.13
C MET A 36 -0.67 0.44 -26.87
N GLN A 37 -1.38 0.78 -25.79
CA GLN A 37 -1.66 2.16 -25.40
C GLN A 37 -0.55 2.71 -24.49
N VAL A 38 -0.18 3.97 -24.69
CA VAL A 38 0.78 4.66 -23.82
C VAL A 38 0.02 5.21 -22.62
N ASP A 39 0.29 4.68 -21.42
CA ASP A 39 -0.22 5.25 -20.17
C ASP A 39 0.65 6.44 -19.74
N MET A 40 0.04 7.61 -19.57
CA MET A 40 0.70 8.78 -18.98
C MET A 40 0.32 8.86 -17.51
N ALA A 41 1.31 8.63 -16.65
CA ALA A 41 1.11 8.62 -15.21
C ALA A 41 1.90 9.72 -14.50
N VAL A 42 1.31 10.26 -13.44
CA VAL A 42 1.96 11.19 -12.50
C VAL A 42 1.79 10.65 -11.08
N ASP A 43 2.81 10.83 -10.24
CA ASP A 43 2.69 10.47 -8.82
C ASP A 43 1.62 11.30 -8.13
N PHE A 44 0.72 10.63 -7.41
CA PHE A 44 -0.31 11.31 -6.62
C PHE A 44 0.31 12.32 -5.65
N GLN A 45 1.41 11.95 -4.99
CA GLN A 45 2.12 12.83 -4.05
C GLN A 45 2.73 14.04 -4.76
N ASN A 46 3.22 13.91 -6.00
CA ASN A 46 3.72 15.07 -6.74
C ASN A 46 2.58 16.03 -7.10
N ALA A 47 1.36 15.52 -7.34
CA ALA A 47 0.19 16.37 -7.54
C ALA A 47 -0.23 17.11 -6.26
N VAL A 48 -0.13 16.44 -5.09
CA VAL A 48 -0.35 17.06 -3.78
C VAL A 48 0.71 18.14 -3.51
N ASP A 49 1.98 17.81 -3.65
CA ASP A 49 3.09 18.74 -3.46
C ASP A 49 2.98 19.95 -4.40
N LEU A 50 2.55 19.73 -5.65
CA LEU A 50 2.31 20.81 -6.61
C LEU A 50 1.16 21.72 -6.16
N ALA A 51 0.04 21.15 -5.70
CA ALA A 51 -1.08 21.91 -5.17
C ALA A 51 -0.66 22.77 -3.97
N GLU A 52 0.08 22.20 -3.03
CA GLU A 52 0.58 22.93 -1.85
C GLU A 52 1.57 24.04 -2.21
N ARG A 53 2.48 23.79 -3.16
CA ARG A 53 3.49 24.77 -3.60
C ARG A 53 2.86 25.96 -4.33
N GLU A 54 1.87 25.70 -5.17
CA GLU A 54 1.19 26.73 -5.95
C GLU A 54 0.00 27.36 -5.20
N GLY A 55 -0.33 26.85 -4.01
CA GLY A 55 -1.48 27.32 -3.22
C GLY A 55 -2.83 27.04 -3.89
N LEU A 56 -2.90 25.97 -4.68
CA LEU A 56 -4.10 25.54 -5.39
C LEU A 56 -4.81 24.42 -4.62
N GLU A 57 -6.11 24.27 -4.87
CA GLU A 57 -6.84 23.10 -4.41
C GLU A 57 -6.41 21.87 -5.22
N LEU A 58 -6.23 20.73 -4.54
CA LEU A 58 -5.81 19.47 -5.19
C LEU A 58 -6.76 19.09 -6.33
N ASP A 59 -8.06 19.30 -6.18
CA ASP A 59 -9.03 18.97 -7.22
C ASP A 59 -8.82 19.76 -8.52
N ASP A 60 -8.34 21.00 -8.44
CA ASP A 60 -8.05 21.81 -9.61
C ASP A 60 -6.76 21.35 -10.30
N VAL A 61 -5.74 20.96 -9.53
CA VAL A 61 -4.52 20.36 -10.08
C VAL A 61 -4.85 19.04 -10.77
N LEU A 62 -5.66 18.18 -10.15
CA LEU A 62 -6.10 16.91 -10.74
C LEU A 62 -6.88 17.11 -12.04
N ARG A 63 -7.74 18.13 -12.12
CA ARG A 63 -8.43 18.49 -13.37
C ARG A 63 -7.44 18.94 -14.45
N GLN A 64 -6.47 19.80 -14.10
CA GLN A 64 -5.44 20.23 -15.05
C GLN A 64 -4.60 19.05 -15.56
N LEU A 65 -4.26 18.09 -14.69
CA LEU A 65 -3.57 16.86 -15.11
C LEU A 65 -4.43 16.04 -16.08
N LYS A 66 -5.75 15.93 -15.84
CA LYS A 66 -6.67 15.29 -16.79
C LYS A 66 -6.71 16.01 -18.13
N ASP A 67 -6.83 17.33 -18.12
CA ASP A 67 -6.89 18.13 -19.34
C ASP A 67 -5.58 18.07 -20.13
N ALA A 68 -4.45 17.87 -19.44
CA ALA A 68 -3.14 17.63 -20.04
C ALA A 68 -2.96 16.20 -20.60
N GLY A 69 -3.96 15.33 -20.46
CA GLY A 69 -3.97 13.97 -20.99
C GLY A 69 -3.42 12.90 -20.04
N ILE A 70 -3.13 13.22 -18.78
CA ILE A 70 -2.69 12.22 -17.80
C ILE A 70 -3.84 11.23 -17.54
N THR A 71 -3.57 9.95 -17.75
CA THR A 71 -4.54 8.87 -17.67
C THR A 71 -4.57 8.23 -16.28
N SER A 72 -3.41 8.12 -15.64
CA SER A 72 -3.23 7.38 -14.39
C SER A 72 -2.53 8.19 -13.31
N LEU A 73 -2.81 7.86 -12.05
CA LEU A 73 -2.04 8.36 -10.91
C LEU A 73 -1.30 7.23 -10.23
N ALA A 74 0.01 7.41 -10.04
CA ALA A 74 0.84 6.47 -9.31
C ALA A 74 0.64 6.64 -7.80
N VAL A 75 0.20 5.57 -7.15
CA VAL A 75 -0.09 5.52 -5.71
C VAL A 75 0.88 4.56 -5.03
N TYR A 76 1.53 5.04 -3.98
CA TYR A 76 2.56 4.32 -3.22
C TYR A 76 2.02 3.86 -1.87
N ASP A 77 2.63 2.82 -1.34
CA ASP A 77 2.42 2.40 0.05
C ASP A 77 2.59 3.61 0.98
N THR A 78 1.68 3.73 1.95
CA THR A 78 1.80 4.74 3.01
C THR A 78 2.63 4.22 4.17
N THR A 79 3.09 5.12 5.02
CA THR A 79 3.80 4.82 6.27
C THR A 79 3.22 5.65 7.39
N LEU A 80 3.45 5.26 8.65
CA LEU A 80 3.04 6.10 9.78
C LEU A 80 3.72 7.47 9.74
N GLU A 81 4.94 7.57 9.22
CA GLU A 81 5.62 8.85 9.03
C GLU A 81 4.83 9.76 8.07
N ARG A 82 4.37 9.23 6.93
CA ARG A 82 3.58 10.02 5.97
C ARG A 82 2.22 10.41 6.55
N LEU A 83 1.55 9.48 7.23
CA LEU A 83 0.26 9.75 7.87
C LEU A 83 0.37 10.78 9.00
N ASN A 84 1.45 10.75 9.77
CA ASN A 84 1.67 11.70 10.87
C ASN A 84 2.00 13.09 10.33
N ARG A 85 2.83 13.18 9.28
CA ARG A 85 3.10 14.46 8.59
C ARG A 85 1.83 15.08 8.01
N ALA A 86 0.94 14.26 7.46
CA ALA A 86 -0.36 14.69 6.94
C ALA A 86 -1.42 14.93 8.03
N GLY A 87 -1.11 14.75 9.32
CA GLY A 87 -2.06 14.91 10.42
C GLY A 87 -3.20 13.88 10.44
N LYS A 88 -3.07 12.78 9.69
CA LYS A 88 -4.10 11.73 9.55
C LYS A 88 -4.04 10.73 10.71
N VAL A 89 -2.85 10.42 11.19
CA VAL A 89 -2.63 9.50 12.34
C VAL A 89 -1.47 10.03 13.16
N PHE A 90 -1.69 10.25 14.45
CA PHE A 90 -0.61 10.68 15.35
C PHE A 90 -0.02 9.47 16.06
N SER A 91 1.29 9.29 15.94
CA SER A 91 2.04 8.18 16.52
C SER A 91 3.05 8.70 17.53
N LEU A 92 3.02 8.20 18.77
CA LEU A 92 3.93 8.59 19.85
C LEU A 92 4.59 7.36 20.47
N SER A 93 5.86 7.50 20.88
CA SER A 93 6.51 6.46 21.68
C SER A 93 6.02 6.50 23.13
N GLY A 94 5.91 5.35 23.79
CA GLY A 94 5.54 5.29 25.20
C GLY A 94 6.53 6.05 26.09
N SER A 95 7.83 6.01 25.76
CA SER A 95 8.86 6.79 26.43
C SER A 95 8.64 8.30 26.32
N GLU A 96 8.17 8.79 25.19
CA GLU A 96 7.87 10.22 24.97
C GLU A 96 6.64 10.64 25.77
N ILE A 97 5.58 9.82 25.77
CA ILE A 97 4.38 10.06 26.58
C ILE A 97 4.75 10.15 28.07
N LEU A 98 5.53 9.19 28.58
CA LEU A 98 5.97 9.16 29.98
C LEU A 98 6.93 10.30 30.31
N GLY A 99 7.85 10.65 29.41
CA GLY A 99 8.77 11.78 29.59
C GLY A 99 8.05 13.13 29.64
N ASN A 100 7.03 13.32 28.78
CA ASN A 100 6.19 14.51 28.79
C ASN A 100 5.36 14.61 30.07
N TYR A 101 4.88 13.47 30.59
CA TYR A 101 4.18 13.42 31.87
C TYR A 101 5.09 13.80 33.05
N GLN A 102 6.28 13.21 33.14
CA GLN A 102 7.24 13.49 34.21
C GLN A 102 7.78 14.93 34.18
N SER A 103 7.92 15.52 32.99
CA SER A 103 8.36 16.91 32.82
C SER A 103 7.25 17.94 33.05
N GLY A 104 6.00 17.51 33.25
CA GLY A 104 4.85 18.40 33.42
C GLY A 104 4.43 19.13 32.14
N THR A 105 4.92 18.70 30.98
CA THR A 105 4.58 19.29 29.67
C THR A 105 3.36 18.63 29.01
N LEU A 106 2.90 17.49 29.54
CA LEU A 106 1.72 16.78 29.06
C LEU A 106 0.42 17.47 29.49
N ASN A 107 -0.18 18.21 28.54
CA ASN A 107 -1.45 18.91 28.74
C ASN A 107 -2.67 18.13 28.23
N ASN A 108 -2.47 16.97 27.62
CA ASN A 108 -3.56 16.19 27.02
C ASN A 108 -4.15 15.19 28.02
N ASP A 109 -5.44 15.34 28.33
CA ASP A 109 -6.17 14.50 29.30
C ASP A 109 -6.25 13.03 28.88
N LEU A 110 -6.27 12.73 27.57
CA LEU A 110 -6.25 11.35 27.06
C LEU A 110 -5.01 10.62 27.58
N TRP A 111 -3.84 11.21 27.35
CA TRP A 111 -2.58 10.58 27.73
C TRP A 111 -2.40 10.52 29.23
N ARG A 112 -2.89 11.52 29.98
CA ARG A 112 -2.90 11.50 31.45
C ARG A 112 -3.73 10.32 31.97
N GLN A 113 -4.97 10.18 31.52
CA GLN A 113 -5.84 9.05 31.90
C GLN A 113 -5.22 7.71 31.49
N THR A 114 -4.62 7.64 30.30
CA THR A 114 -3.98 6.40 29.83
C THR A 114 -2.82 5.98 30.73
N ILE A 115 -2.06 6.94 31.29
CA ILE A 115 -1.02 6.67 32.28
C ILE A 115 -1.62 6.25 33.63
N GLU A 116 -2.67 6.93 34.10
CA GLU A 116 -3.35 6.61 35.36
C GLU A 116 -3.97 5.21 35.36
N PHE A 117 -4.41 4.72 34.20
CA PHE A 117 -4.90 3.36 34.00
C PHE A 117 -3.81 2.31 33.77
N ASP A 118 -2.53 2.67 33.86
CA ASP A 118 -1.37 1.77 33.63
C ASP A 118 -1.37 1.12 32.23
N LEU A 119 -1.81 1.88 31.22
CA LEU A 119 -1.91 1.42 29.83
C LEU A 119 -0.70 1.85 28.96
N ILE A 120 0.23 2.65 29.51
CA ILE A 120 1.43 3.11 28.80
C ILE A 120 2.67 2.35 29.25
N ALA A 121 3.35 1.69 28.31
CA ALA A 121 4.66 1.10 28.53
C ALA A 121 5.73 1.77 27.64
N PRO A 122 6.96 1.98 28.14
CA PRO A 122 7.98 2.78 27.47
C PRO A 122 8.44 2.20 26.12
N ASN A 123 8.34 0.88 25.93
CA ASN A 123 8.78 0.16 24.73
C ASN A 123 7.64 -0.17 23.74
N ARG A 124 6.57 0.63 23.77
CA ARG A 124 5.40 0.52 22.89
C ARG A 124 5.25 1.81 22.07
N VAL A 125 4.49 1.72 20.99
CA VAL A 125 4.06 2.86 20.18
C VAL A 125 2.55 2.99 20.32
N TYR A 126 2.06 4.21 20.48
CA TYR A 126 0.65 4.51 20.64
C TYR A 126 0.18 5.39 19.49
N LEU A 127 -0.96 5.03 18.88
CA LEU A 127 -1.53 5.76 17.76
C LEU A 127 -2.93 6.25 18.10
N ILE A 128 -3.24 7.48 17.68
CA ILE A 128 -4.58 8.08 17.79
C ILE A 128 -5.02 8.65 16.45
N ALA A 129 -6.33 8.73 16.23
CA ALA A 129 -6.90 9.22 15.00
C ALA A 129 -6.73 10.75 14.86
N GLY A 130 -6.26 11.19 13.69
CA GLY A 130 -6.50 12.55 13.20
C GLY A 130 -7.63 12.56 12.18
N ASP A 131 -7.62 11.58 11.26
CA ASP A 131 -8.70 11.22 10.36
C ASP A 131 -9.15 9.77 10.64
N LEU A 132 -10.46 9.56 10.80
CA LEU A 132 -11.01 8.25 11.16
C LEU A 132 -10.80 7.21 10.04
N ASN A 133 -10.94 7.60 8.77
CA ASN A 133 -10.78 6.66 7.65
C ASN A 133 -9.33 6.13 7.60
N SER A 134 -8.37 7.04 7.67
CA SER A 134 -6.93 6.72 7.68
C SER A 134 -6.53 5.93 8.91
N TYR A 135 -7.11 6.26 10.08
CA TYR A 135 -6.87 5.52 11.31
C TYR A 135 -7.37 4.07 11.23
N TYR A 136 -8.58 3.84 10.71
CA TYR A 136 -9.09 2.47 10.54
C TYR A 136 -8.34 1.69 9.46
N ASP A 137 -7.94 2.35 8.36
CA ASP A 137 -7.10 1.72 7.34
C ASP A 137 -5.73 1.31 7.90
N THR A 138 -5.16 2.18 8.75
CA THR A 138 -3.92 1.91 9.50
C THR A 138 -4.09 0.76 10.48
N LYS A 139 -5.19 0.71 11.22
CA LYS A 139 -5.51 -0.37 12.16
C LYS A 139 -5.58 -1.73 11.45
N GLU A 140 -6.28 -1.79 10.32
CA GLU A 140 -6.38 -3.00 9.50
C GLU A 140 -5.00 -3.45 9.01
N ALA A 141 -4.20 -2.53 8.47
CA ALA A 141 -2.85 -2.81 8.00
C ALA A 141 -1.91 -3.30 9.11
N LEU A 142 -1.96 -2.67 10.30
CA LEU A 142 -1.15 -3.06 11.45
C LEU A 142 -1.54 -4.46 11.95
N LEU A 143 -2.83 -4.75 12.06
CA LEU A 143 -3.33 -6.07 12.45
C LEU A 143 -2.91 -7.14 11.45
N GLN A 144 -3.03 -6.86 10.15
CA GLN A 144 -2.68 -7.80 9.08
C GLN A 144 -1.17 -8.08 9.03
N ARG A 145 -0.33 -7.08 9.30
CA ARG A 145 1.14 -7.21 9.19
C ARG A 145 1.79 -7.73 10.48
N LEU A 146 1.26 -7.35 11.65
CA LEU A 146 1.91 -7.62 12.94
C LEU A 146 1.14 -8.61 13.81
N GLY A 147 -0.12 -8.88 13.51
CA GLY A 147 -1.01 -9.75 14.27
C GLY A 147 -1.52 -9.13 15.58
N THR A 148 -2.53 -9.77 16.14
CA THR A 148 -3.18 -9.38 17.40
C THR A 148 -2.25 -9.55 18.63
N GLU A 149 -1.17 -10.30 18.51
CA GLU A 149 -0.17 -10.41 19.59
C GLU A 149 0.65 -9.13 19.78
N ARG A 150 0.85 -8.36 18.70
CA ARG A 150 1.65 -7.13 18.70
C ARG A 150 0.80 -5.87 18.63
N VAL A 151 -0.45 -5.97 18.20
CA VAL A 151 -1.35 -4.83 18.04
C VAL A 151 -2.55 -5.03 18.96
N LYS A 152 -2.69 -4.11 19.92
CA LYS A 152 -3.83 -4.06 20.84
C LYS A 152 -4.57 -2.75 20.65
N VAL A 153 -5.85 -2.79 20.93
CA VAL A 153 -6.72 -1.61 20.84
C VAL A 153 -7.49 -1.48 22.13
N PHE A 154 -7.49 -0.28 22.68
CA PHE A 154 -8.26 0.06 23.87
C PHE A 154 -8.88 1.44 23.70
N ALA A 155 -9.81 1.81 24.59
CA ALA A 155 -10.45 3.11 24.57
C ALA A 155 -10.27 3.82 25.92
N VAL A 156 -9.95 5.10 25.87
CA VAL A 156 -9.84 5.98 27.05
C VAL A 156 -10.62 7.26 26.74
N GLY A 157 -11.56 7.62 27.61
CA GLY A 157 -12.41 8.79 27.39
C GLY A 157 -13.24 8.74 26.10
N GLY A 158 -13.56 7.54 25.58
CA GLY A 158 -14.27 7.36 24.31
C GLY A 158 -13.38 7.48 23.06
N ILE A 159 -12.09 7.74 23.22
CA ILE A 159 -11.11 7.78 22.12
C ILE A 159 -10.43 6.43 22.02
N GLU A 160 -10.43 5.85 20.82
CA GLU A 160 -9.72 4.61 20.53
C GLU A 160 -8.22 4.88 20.36
N VAL A 161 -7.39 4.03 20.98
CA VAL A 161 -5.93 4.08 20.93
C VAL A 161 -5.41 2.72 20.47
N ILE A 162 -4.51 2.72 19.50
CA ILE A 162 -3.79 1.52 19.07
C ILE A 162 -2.45 1.47 19.80
N GLU A 163 -2.20 0.41 20.54
CA GLU A 163 -0.89 0.05 21.07
C GLU A 163 -0.20 -0.94 20.13
N VAL A 164 1.04 -0.63 19.74
CA VAL A 164 1.88 -1.50 18.92
C VAL A 164 3.16 -1.85 19.64
N LYS A 165 3.43 -3.15 19.77
CA LYS A 165 4.69 -3.70 20.26
C LYS A 165 5.74 -3.69 19.15
N ALA A 166 6.39 -2.55 18.93
CA ALA A 166 7.44 -2.39 17.93
C ALA A 166 8.43 -1.27 18.33
N GLN A 167 9.60 -1.27 17.70
CA GLN A 167 10.54 -0.16 17.81
C GLN A 167 9.98 1.03 17.00
N PHE A 168 9.98 2.22 17.59
CA PHE A 168 9.29 3.39 17.04
C PHE A 168 9.80 3.78 15.64
N GLY A 169 11.11 3.93 15.46
CA GLY A 169 11.69 4.31 14.17
C GLY A 169 11.43 3.31 13.04
N ASP A 170 11.49 2.02 13.32
CA ASP A 170 11.18 0.96 12.36
C ASP A 170 9.69 0.96 12.01
N LEU A 171 8.82 1.11 13.01
CA LEU A 171 7.38 1.16 12.80
C LEU A 171 6.96 2.39 11.98
N MET A 172 7.62 3.54 12.22
CA MET A 172 7.33 4.79 11.51
C MET A 172 7.57 4.67 10.00
N LYS A 173 8.57 3.87 9.60
CA LYS A 173 8.98 3.65 8.21
C LYS A 173 8.37 2.39 7.58
N MET A 174 7.69 1.57 8.38
CA MET A 174 7.09 0.34 7.90
C MET A 174 6.01 0.68 6.85
N PRO A 175 6.04 0.07 5.66
CA PRO A 175 4.94 0.21 4.72
C PRO A 175 3.64 -0.30 5.35
N LEU A 176 2.52 0.34 5.04
CA LEU A 176 1.19 -0.03 5.55
C LEU A 176 0.25 -0.44 4.42
N GLY A 177 0.70 -0.41 3.17
CA GLY A 177 -0.13 -0.68 2.01
C GLY A 177 -0.61 0.60 1.34
N LEU A 178 -1.28 0.41 0.20
CA LEU A 178 -1.79 1.49 -0.63
C LEU A 178 -2.93 2.22 0.10
N PRO A 179 -2.85 3.54 0.28
CA PRO A 179 -3.83 4.33 1.03
C PRO A 179 -5.16 4.44 0.27
N ARG A 180 -6.25 4.03 0.92
CA ARG A 180 -7.58 4.02 0.29
C ARG A 180 -8.08 5.41 -0.06
N ASP A 181 -7.77 6.43 0.73
CA ASP A 181 -8.18 7.80 0.49
C ASP A 181 -7.54 8.39 -0.78
N GLU A 182 -6.24 8.16 -1.01
CA GLU A 182 -5.56 8.59 -2.25
C GLU A 182 -6.15 7.85 -3.47
N MET A 183 -6.36 6.53 -3.37
CA MET A 183 -6.99 5.75 -4.44
C MET A 183 -8.44 6.19 -4.72
N ASN A 184 -9.22 6.49 -3.67
CA ASN A 184 -10.57 7.02 -3.83
C ASN A 184 -10.57 8.40 -4.48
N LYS A 185 -9.62 9.27 -4.13
CA LYS A 185 -9.46 10.60 -4.72
C LYS A 185 -9.08 10.50 -6.21
N ALA A 186 -8.13 9.64 -6.55
CA ALA A 186 -7.74 9.36 -7.94
C ALA A 186 -8.93 8.85 -8.77
N ARG A 187 -9.65 7.84 -8.26
CA ARG A 187 -10.86 7.30 -8.91
C ARG A 187 -11.93 8.37 -9.09
N ALA A 188 -12.19 9.19 -8.06
CA ALA A 188 -13.20 10.25 -8.12
C ALA A 188 -12.84 11.33 -9.15
N ALA A 189 -11.55 11.59 -9.36
CA ALA A 189 -11.04 12.48 -10.40
C ALA A 189 -10.92 11.80 -11.79
N GLY A 190 -11.40 10.56 -11.93
CA GLY A 190 -11.47 9.83 -13.20
C GLY A 190 -10.14 9.22 -13.66
N PHE A 191 -9.14 9.12 -12.77
CA PHE A 191 -7.87 8.47 -13.09
C PHE A 191 -7.94 6.97 -12.89
N MET A 192 -7.18 6.24 -13.71
CA MET A 192 -6.77 4.89 -13.39
C MET A 192 -5.71 4.95 -12.27
N ILE A 193 -5.50 3.83 -11.59
CA ILE A 193 -4.49 3.71 -10.53
C ILE A 193 -3.31 2.91 -11.07
N LEU A 194 -2.14 3.53 -11.07
CA LEU A 194 -0.87 2.83 -11.20
C LEU A 194 -0.42 2.49 -9.79
N ALA A 195 -0.62 1.24 -9.39
CA ALA A 195 -0.34 0.81 -8.03
C ALA A 195 1.14 0.49 -7.87
N ARG A 196 1.77 1.04 -6.83
CA ARG A 196 3.18 0.81 -6.51
C ARG A 196 3.35 0.18 -5.13
N PRO A 197 2.95 -1.10 -4.96
CA PRO A 197 3.11 -1.78 -3.69
C PRO A 197 4.59 -2.04 -3.40
N MET A 198 4.97 -1.91 -2.13
CA MET A 198 6.32 -2.19 -1.64
C MET A 198 6.42 -3.60 -1.08
N ASN A 199 7.55 -4.28 -1.31
CA ASN A 199 7.85 -5.52 -0.61
C ASN A 199 8.14 -5.25 0.88
N PHE A 200 7.95 -6.26 1.73
CA PHE A 200 8.23 -6.14 3.16
C PHE A 200 8.69 -7.46 3.79
N ARG A 201 9.35 -7.33 4.94
CA ARG A 201 9.90 -8.46 5.68
C ARG A 201 8.79 -9.42 6.13
N LYS A 202 9.03 -10.71 5.98
CA LYS A 202 8.09 -11.78 6.35
C LYS A 202 6.72 -11.67 5.65
N CYS A 203 6.69 -11.15 4.43
CA CYS A 203 5.48 -11.15 3.60
C CYS A 203 4.97 -12.59 3.43
N THR A 204 3.71 -12.86 3.77
CA THR A 204 3.04 -14.15 3.58
C THR A 204 2.13 -14.15 2.35
N ALA A 205 1.65 -15.31 1.92
CA ALA A 205 0.64 -15.39 0.85
C ALA A 205 -0.64 -14.59 1.18
N GLU A 206 -1.10 -14.61 2.43
CA GLU A 206 -2.23 -13.81 2.90
C GLU A 206 -1.97 -12.31 2.81
N ASN A 207 -0.72 -11.90 3.04
CA ASN A 207 -0.31 -10.51 2.89
C ASN A 207 -0.30 -10.06 1.42
N VAL A 208 0.15 -10.92 0.51
CA VAL A 208 0.07 -10.66 -0.94
C VAL A 208 -1.39 -10.54 -1.36
N GLN A 209 -2.23 -11.49 -0.95
CA GLN A 209 -3.66 -11.48 -1.26
C GLN A 209 -4.34 -10.21 -0.75
N PHE A 210 -4.01 -9.78 0.48
CA PHE A 210 -4.54 -8.55 1.05
C PHE A 210 -4.26 -7.29 0.18
N VAL A 211 -3.09 -7.22 -0.47
CA VAL A 211 -2.78 -6.12 -1.39
C VAL A 211 -3.67 -6.17 -2.63
N PHE A 212 -3.86 -7.36 -3.21
CA PHE A 212 -4.71 -7.52 -4.39
C PHE A 212 -6.21 -7.32 -4.08
N ASP A 213 -6.69 -7.81 -2.95
CA ASP A 213 -8.08 -7.59 -2.50
C ASP A 213 -8.37 -6.10 -2.29
N ARG A 214 -7.37 -5.37 -1.76
CA ARG A 214 -7.43 -3.93 -1.60
C ARG A 214 -7.48 -3.19 -2.94
N LEU A 215 -6.86 -3.71 -3.99
CA LEU A 215 -6.84 -3.14 -5.34
C LEU A 215 -8.05 -3.52 -6.19
N ALA A 216 -8.67 -4.67 -5.94
CA ALA A 216 -9.80 -5.20 -6.71
C ALA A 216 -10.97 -4.21 -6.97
N PRO A 217 -11.38 -3.31 -6.05
CA PRO A 217 -12.48 -2.38 -6.30
C PRO A 217 -12.07 -1.12 -7.07
N TYR A 218 -10.83 -1.03 -7.52
CA TYR A 218 -10.27 0.16 -8.17
C TYR A 218 -9.91 -0.08 -9.64
N PRO A 219 -10.00 0.95 -10.48
CA PRO A 219 -9.58 0.86 -11.88
C PRO A 219 -8.05 0.89 -11.97
N VAL A 220 -7.40 -0.26 -11.80
CA VAL A 220 -5.93 -0.36 -11.88
C VAL A 220 -5.50 -0.46 -13.34
N SER A 221 -4.62 0.44 -13.80
CA SER A 221 -4.00 0.32 -15.12
C SER A 221 -2.80 -0.62 -15.08
N GLU A 222 -1.92 -0.40 -14.09
CA GLU A 222 -0.62 -1.06 -14.01
C GLU A 222 -0.21 -1.29 -12.54
N ILE A 223 0.64 -2.28 -12.32
CA ILE A 223 1.31 -2.52 -11.03
C ILE A 223 2.81 -2.45 -11.25
N VAL A 224 3.47 -1.48 -10.61
CA VAL A 224 4.92 -1.29 -10.68
C VAL A 224 5.48 -1.33 -9.26
N PHE A 225 6.08 -2.46 -8.88
CA PHE A 225 6.64 -2.65 -7.54
C PHE A 225 7.64 -1.56 -7.19
N ASP A 226 7.52 -1.06 -5.96
CA ASP A 226 8.42 -0.03 -5.46
C ASP A 226 9.61 -0.67 -4.73
N GLY A 227 10.81 -0.23 -5.11
CA GLY A 227 12.08 -0.82 -4.70
C GLY A 227 12.63 -1.91 -5.64
N PRO A 228 13.71 -2.60 -5.22
CA PRO A 228 14.42 -3.57 -6.06
C PRO A 228 13.78 -4.98 -6.08
N GLU A 229 12.72 -5.20 -5.31
CA GLU A 229 12.12 -6.52 -5.10
C GLU A 229 10.63 -6.51 -5.46
N VAL A 230 10.16 -7.62 -6.03
CA VAL A 230 8.73 -7.88 -6.21
C VAL A 230 8.09 -8.22 -4.86
N LEU A 231 6.84 -7.83 -4.67
CA LEU A 231 6.07 -8.20 -3.48
C LEU A 231 6.06 -9.74 -3.29
N GLY A 232 6.51 -10.21 -2.12
CA GLY A 232 6.53 -11.64 -1.79
C GLY A 232 7.76 -12.41 -2.27
N ALA A 233 8.71 -11.77 -2.97
CA ALA A 233 9.90 -12.41 -3.54
C ALA A 233 10.81 -13.13 -2.52
N SER A 234 10.66 -12.82 -1.23
CA SER A 234 11.50 -13.40 -0.19
C SER A 234 11.20 -14.86 0.18
N ASN A 235 10.21 -15.55 -0.43
CA ASN A 235 9.98 -17.03 -0.36
C ASN A 235 8.69 -17.54 -1.08
N PHE A 236 7.90 -16.70 -1.79
CA PHE A 236 6.53 -17.04 -2.23
C PHE A 236 6.25 -16.90 -3.73
N LEU A 237 7.27 -16.75 -4.56
CA LEU A 237 7.18 -16.78 -6.02
C LEU A 237 7.91 -18.02 -6.53
N ASP A 238 7.31 -19.20 -6.33
CA ASP A 238 7.65 -20.44 -7.04
C ASP A 238 6.65 -20.66 -8.19
#